data_AF-A0AAU5FVG3-F1
#
_entry.id   AF-A0AAU5FVG3-F1
#
_cell.length_a   1.000
_cell.length_b   1.000
_cell.length_c   1.000
_cell.angle_alpha   90.00
_cell.angle_beta   90.00
_cell.angle_gamma   90.00
#
_symmetry.space_group_name_H-M   'P 1'
#
loop_
_entity.id
_entity.type
_entity.pdbx_description
1 polymer ?
#
loop_
_entity_poly.entity_id
_entity_poly.type
_entity_poly.pdbx_seq_one_letter_code
_entity_poly.pdbx_strand_id
1 'polypeptide(L)'
;MSANVPPPQQPPGGQNPFAQPAPGEQNPYAQPTPGEQNPYAQQPPAPGQNPYAQPVQPGQQGQPFAPGQPGQPGQPPYGAPPAFGQPQGAPGFNGLAYPPPAPVAPARENVALALLVGVVTTLVVAAIYGGILRAMSKNDGTFYEFRLLAIAVGALVGLVVGKIGGRNPVVPVASLVFALAAVVLGELFGGALIISHYLSTHGADMSVSTIIFQHFGDLWSAWKSDFGVSRVFFLVFAAGAGFALAKRFGEN
;
A
#
# COMPACT_ATOMS: atom_id res chain seq x y z
N MET A 1 29.57 58.71 -60.91
CA MET A 1 30.14 57.34 -61.01
C MET A 1 29.25 56.44 -60.16
N SER A 2 28.23 55.84 -60.78
CA SER A 2 27.25 54.99 -60.10
C SER A 2 27.67 53.53 -60.28
N ALA A 3 27.94 52.83 -59.18
CA ALA A 3 28.30 51.42 -59.20
C ALA A 3 27.06 50.56 -59.50
N ASN A 4 27.13 49.80 -60.59
CA ASN A 4 26.14 48.81 -60.97
C ASN A 4 26.38 47.53 -60.15
N VAL A 5 25.58 47.31 -59.10
CA VAL A 5 25.67 46.12 -58.23
C VAL A 5 24.69 45.05 -58.75
N PRO A 6 25.15 43.83 -59.11
CA PRO A 6 24.25 42.77 -59.55
C PRO A 6 23.41 42.20 -58.40
N PRO A 7 22.21 41.65 -58.68
CA PRO A 7 21.34 41.07 -57.66
C PRO A 7 21.90 39.73 -57.11
N PRO A 8 21.58 39.37 -55.84
CA PRO A 8 22.04 38.14 -55.23
C PRO A 8 21.45 36.89 -55.91
N GLN A 9 22.28 35.87 -56.08
CA GLN A 9 21.91 34.57 -56.62
C GLN A 9 21.03 33.79 -55.63
N GLN A 10 19.89 33.27 -56.09
CA GLN A 10 19.01 32.41 -55.30
C GLN A 10 19.62 31.01 -55.13
N PRO A 11 19.59 30.41 -53.92
CA PRO A 11 20.05 29.04 -53.72
C PRO A 11 19.08 28.01 -54.33
N PRO A 12 19.57 26.83 -54.74
CA PRO A 12 18.75 25.78 -55.35
C PRO A 12 17.65 25.31 -54.40
N GLY A 13 16.43 25.19 -54.94
CA GLY A 13 15.26 24.78 -54.19
C GLY A 13 15.36 23.36 -53.62
N GLY A 14 14.74 23.17 -52.46
CA GLY A 14 14.28 21.89 -51.98
C GLY A 14 15.12 21.28 -50.87
N GLN A 15 14.83 21.65 -49.62
CA GLN A 15 14.87 20.76 -48.46
C GLN A 15 14.19 21.47 -47.27
N ASN A 16 12.91 21.18 -47.07
CA ASN A 16 12.23 21.47 -45.79
C ASN A 16 12.63 20.37 -44.80
N PRO A 17 13.28 20.67 -43.66
CA PRO A 17 13.67 19.67 -42.67
C PRO A 17 12.50 19.13 -41.81
N PHE A 18 11.25 19.41 -42.19
CA PHE A 18 10.04 19.04 -41.43
C PHE A 18 9.01 18.20 -42.23
N ALA A 19 9.39 17.56 -43.33
CA ALA A 19 8.50 16.65 -44.06
C ALA A 19 8.65 15.20 -43.55
N GLN A 20 7.59 14.66 -42.91
CA GLN A 20 7.46 13.24 -42.56
C GLN A 20 7.32 12.36 -43.82
N PRO A 21 7.96 11.18 -43.89
CA PRO A 21 7.66 10.18 -44.92
C PRO A 21 6.36 9.41 -44.61
N ALA A 22 5.53 9.21 -45.64
CA ALA A 22 4.32 8.39 -45.63
C ALA A 22 4.67 6.87 -45.67
N PRO A 23 3.78 5.98 -45.16
CA PRO A 23 4.06 4.55 -44.99
C PRO A 23 3.61 3.68 -46.18
N GLY A 24 4.52 2.82 -46.63
CA GLY A 24 4.32 1.71 -47.58
C GLY A 24 5.72 1.25 -48.03
N GLU A 25 6.12 0.00 -48.14
CA GLU A 25 5.49 -1.31 -48.02
C GLU A 25 6.60 -2.28 -47.58
N GLN A 26 6.35 -3.16 -46.61
CA GLN A 26 7.02 -4.48 -46.47
C GLN A 26 6.35 -5.25 -45.34
N ASN A 27 5.62 -6.32 -45.70
CA ASN A 27 4.86 -7.16 -44.77
C ASN A 27 5.39 -8.61 -44.83
N PRO A 28 6.28 -9.04 -43.90
CA PRO A 28 6.83 -10.40 -43.90
C PRO A 28 6.10 -11.40 -42.97
N TYR A 29 4.88 -11.10 -42.49
CA TYR A 29 4.15 -11.96 -41.53
C TYR A 29 2.90 -12.65 -42.10
N ALA A 30 2.95 -13.15 -43.34
CA ALA A 30 1.95 -14.11 -43.80
C ALA A 30 2.23 -15.52 -43.21
N GLN A 31 1.36 -16.00 -42.32
CA GLN A 31 1.21 -17.43 -41.94
C GLN A 31 0.37 -18.18 -43.02
N PRO A 32 0.35 -19.55 -43.13
CA PRO A 32 0.26 -20.56 -42.06
C PRO A 32 1.18 -21.81 -42.27
N THR A 33 1.38 -22.76 -41.33
CA THR A 33 0.60 -24.01 -41.07
C THR A 33 1.44 -24.93 -40.12
N PRO A 34 1.00 -26.15 -39.70
CA PRO A 34 0.32 -26.48 -38.44
C PRO A 34 1.15 -27.34 -37.46
N GLY A 35 0.79 -27.25 -36.18
CA GLY A 35 1.11 -28.26 -35.17
C GLY A 35 2.29 -27.91 -34.28
N GLU A 36 2.02 -27.23 -33.18
CA GLU A 36 2.63 -27.51 -31.88
C GLU A 36 1.88 -26.73 -30.78
N GLN A 37 1.60 -27.45 -29.69
CA GLN A 37 0.68 -27.09 -28.62
C GLN A 37 1.10 -25.82 -27.88
N ASN A 38 0.15 -24.91 -27.67
CA ASN A 38 0.33 -23.72 -26.83
C ASN A 38 -0.42 -23.92 -25.48
N PRO A 39 0.28 -24.16 -24.35
CA PRO A 39 -0.34 -24.52 -23.07
C PRO A 39 -0.95 -23.36 -22.25
N TYR A 40 -1.17 -22.18 -22.84
CA TYR A 40 -1.66 -20.98 -22.14
C TYR A 40 -2.88 -20.29 -22.77
N ALA A 41 -3.64 -20.96 -23.65
CA ALA A 41 -4.91 -20.40 -24.12
C ALA A 41 -5.97 -20.47 -23.00
N GLN A 42 -6.24 -19.33 -22.37
CA GLN A 42 -7.36 -19.16 -21.43
C GLN A 42 -8.70 -19.23 -22.18
N GLN A 43 -9.58 -20.10 -21.68
CA GLN A 43 -10.93 -20.32 -22.16
C GLN A 43 -11.87 -19.22 -21.64
N PRO A 44 -12.78 -18.64 -22.46
CA PRO A 44 -13.71 -17.62 -21.98
C PRO A 44 -14.74 -18.24 -21.00
N PRO A 45 -15.11 -17.55 -19.90
CA PRO A 45 -16.03 -18.10 -18.90
C PRO A 45 -17.46 -18.19 -19.45
N ALA A 46 -18.11 -19.33 -19.19
CA ALA A 46 -19.52 -19.56 -19.47
C ALA A 46 -20.43 -18.68 -18.59
N PRO A 47 -21.57 -18.18 -19.11
CA PRO A 47 -22.50 -17.41 -18.31
C PRO A 47 -23.30 -18.33 -17.38
N GLY A 48 -23.16 -18.10 -16.08
CA GLY A 48 -24.07 -18.66 -15.08
C GLY A 48 -23.39 -19.59 -14.07
N GLN A 49 -22.68 -19.00 -13.11
CA GLN A 49 -22.48 -19.61 -11.79
C GLN A 49 -22.12 -18.50 -10.80
N ASN A 50 -23.09 -18.14 -9.96
CA ASN A 50 -22.97 -17.13 -8.92
C ASN A 50 -22.71 -17.87 -7.59
N PRO A 51 -21.49 -17.85 -7.00
CA PRO A 51 -21.14 -18.71 -5.87
C PRO A 51 -21.66 -18.25 -4.49
N TYR A 52 -22.52 -17.23 -4.44
CA TYR A 52 -23.01 -16.60 -3.19
C TYR A 52 -24.52 -16.75 -2.94
N ALA A 53 -25.23 -17.62 -3.67
CA ALA A 53 -26.63 -17.88 -3.38
C ALA A 53 -26.78 -18.87 -2.22
N GLN A 54 -27.03 -18.35 -1.01
CA GLN A 54 -27.52 -19.14 0.12
C GLN A 54 -28.90 -19.74 -0.21
N PRO A 55 -29.18 -21.03 0.03
CA PRO A 55 -30.55 -21.53 0.03
C PRO A 55 -31.26 -21.03 1.29
N VAL A 56 -32.34 -20.27 1.10
CA VAL A 56 -33.28 -19.86 2.14
C VAL A 56 -34.13 -21.09 2.50
N GLN A 57 -34.07 -21.54 3.74
CA GLN A 57 -34.88 -22.64 4.27
C GLN A 57 -35.98 -22.05 5.18
N PRO A 58 -37.27 -22.08 4.80
CA PRO A 58 -38.33 -21.62 5.67
C PRO A 58 -38.87 -22.76 6.55
N GLY A 59 -38.79 -22.57 7.86
CA GLY A 59 -39.80 -23.07 8.80
C GLY A 59 -39.42 -24.30 9.62
N GLN A 60 -38.82 -24.08 10.79
CA GLN A 60 -39.15 -24.84 12.01
C GLN A 60 -39.09 -23.88 13.22
N GLN A 61 -40.22 -23.27 13.54
CA GLN A 61 -40.41 -22.55 14.80
C GLN A 61 -40.73 -23.57 15.90
N GLY A 62 -39.94 -23.52 16.97
CA GLY A 62 -39.97 -24.42 18.10
C GLY A 62 -41.22 -24.30 18.97
N GLN A 63 -41.55 -25.43 19.60
CA GLN A 63 -42.53 -25.55 20.67
C GLN A 63 -42.00 -24.97 22.00
N PRO A 64 -42.91 -24.47 22.86
CA PRO A 64 -42.70 -24.50 24.30
C PRO A 64 -43.72 -25.41 25.01
N PHE A 65 -43.25 -26.00 26.11
CA PHE A 65 -43.91 -26.98 26.97
C PHE A 65 -45.18 -26.47 27.68
N ALA A 66 -46.11 -27.40 27.94
CA ALA A 66 -47.35 -27.26 28.72
C ALA A 66 -47.10 -27.21 30.25
N PRO A 67 -48.12 -26.89 31.10
CA PRO A 67 -49.06 -27.95 31.54
C PRO A 67 -50.49 -27.52 31.92
N GLY A 68 -51.46 -28.40 31.63
CA GLY A 68 -52.63 -28.67 32.50
C GLY A 68 -54.02 -28.18 32.07
N GLN A 69 -54.92 -29.11 31.68
CA GLN A 69 -56.22 -29.39 32.35
C GLN A 69 -57.07 -30.44 31.59
N PRO A 70 -58.02 -31.15 32.26
CA PRO A 70 -58.60 -32.40 31.76
C PRO A 70 -60.01 -32.26 31.14
N GLY A 71 -60.29 -33.14 30.17
CA GLY A 71 -61.64 -33.66 29.91
C GLY A 71 -62.35 -33.13 28.66
N GLN A 72 -62.47 -33.98 27.63
CA GLN A 72 -63.73 -34.24 26.90
C GLN A 72 -63.56 -35.38 25.86
N PRO A 73 -64.55 -36.27 25.67
CA PRO A 73 -64.48 -37.38 24.72
C PRO A 73 -65.18 -37.05 23.39
N GLY A 74 -64.62 -37.50 22.26
CA GLY A 74 -65.41 -37.66 21.03
C GLY A 74 -64.68 -37.55 19.70
N GLN A 75 -64.78 -38.65 18.93
CA GLN A 75 -64.79 -38.77 17.47
C GLN A 75 -63.46 -39.05 16.71
N PRO A 76 -63.40 -40.17 15.94
CA PRO A 76 -62.39 -40.38 14.91
C PRO A 76 -62.93 -40.00 13.51
N PRO A 77 -62.09 -39.44 12.62
CA PRO A 77 -62.30 -39.71 11.20
C PRO A 77 -61.00 -39.97 10.41
N TYR A 78 -60.97 -41.18 9.84
CA TYR A 78 -60.77 -41.46 8.42
C TYR A 78 -59.51 -40.96 7.68
N GLY A 79 -58.69 -41.92 7.23
CA GLY A 79 -57.98 -41.87 5.94
C GLY A 79 -56.49 -41.50 5.97
N ALA A 80 -55.61 -42.47 6.23
CA ALA A 80 -54.18 -42.36 5.95
C ALA A 80 -53.83 -43.02 4.60
N PRO A 81 -53.20 -42.33 3.63
CA PRO A 81 -52.63 -42.96 2.43
C PRO A 81 -51.31 -43.69 2.77
N PRO A 82 -50.96 -44.79 2.07
CA PRO A 82 -49.76 -45.56 2.37
C PRO A 82 -48.48 -44.79 2.01
N ALA A 83 -47.60 -44.61 3.00
CA ALA A 83 -46.27 -44.03 2.80
C ALA A 83 -45.34 -45.05 2.12
N PHE A 84 -44.90 -44.71 0.91
CA PHE A 84 -43.85 -45.41 0.17
C PHE A 84 -42.52 -45.40 0.95
N GLY A 85 -41.82 -46.54 0.94
CA GLY A 85 -40.62 -46.80 1.72
C GLY A 85 -39.48 -45.81 1.47
N GLN A 86 -38.84 -45.36 2.55
CA GLN A 86 -37.60 -44.60 2.49
C GLN A 86 -36.38 -45.53 2.43
N PRO A 87 -35.35 -45.18 1.63
CA PRO A 87 -34.13 -45.95 1.53
C PRO A 87 -33.21 -45.77 2.76
N GLN A 88 -32.51 -46.87 3.02
CA GLN A 88 -31.63 -47.20 4.14
C GLN A 88 -30.52 -46.17 4.37
N GLY A 89 -30.34 -45.78 5.64
CA GLY A 89 -29.55 -44.64 6.09
C GLY A 89 -28.05 -44.69 5.78
N ALA A 90 -27.53 -43.53 5.37
CA ALA A 90 -26.10 -43.22 5.37
C ALA A 90 -25.61 -42.92 6.82
N PRO A 91 -24.35 -43.23 7.17
CA PRO A 91 -23.80 -42.98 8.50
C PRO A 91 -23.88 -41.49 8.87
N GLY A 92 -24.59 -41.18 9.95
CA GLY A 92 -24.81 -39.82 10.42
C GLY A 92 -23.51 -39.13 10.85
N PHE A 93 -23.29 -37.92 10.35
CA PHE A 93 -22.26 -37.00 10.83
C PHE A 93 -22.57 -36.58 12.27
N ASN A 94 -21.76 -37.01 13.22
CA ASN A 94 -21.91 -36.67 14.63
C ASN A 94 -21.17 -35.35 14.95
N GLY A 95 -21.87 -34.22 14.81
CA GLY A 95 -21.33 -32.88 15.10
C GLY A 95 -20.93 -32.64 16.57
N LEU A 96 -21.25 -33.57 17.49
CA LEU A 96 -20.83 -33.53 18.89
C LEU A 96 -19.45 -34.16 19.13
N ALA A 97 -18.82 -34.74 18.10
CA ALA A 97 -17.49 -35.36 18.20
C ALA A 97 -16.33 -34.36 18.01
N TYR A 98 -16.62 -33.08 17.71
CA TYR A 98 -15.59 -32.05 17.61
C TYR A 98 -15.55 -31.21 18.90
N PRO A 99 -14.37 -31.07 19.54
CA PRO A 99 -14.22 -30.13 20.64
C PRO A 99 -14.55 -28.71 20.12
N PRO A 100 -15.22 -27.88 20.92
CA PRO A 100 -15.48 -26.50 20.53
C PRO A 100 -14.16 -25.80 20.22
N PRO A 101 -14.10 -24.93 19.19
CA PRO A 101 -12.90 -24.17 18.88
C PRO A 101 -12.41 -23.45 20.14
N ALA A 102 -11.12 -23.58 20.43
CA ALA A 102 -10.52 -22.98 21.60
C ALA A 102 -10.81 -21.46 21.61
N PRO A 103 -11.13 -20.86 22.78
CA PRO A 103 -11.31 -19.43 22.89
C PRO A 103 -10.07 -18.71 22.36
N VAL A 104 -10.26 -17.77 21.44
CA VAL A 104 -9.17 -16.90 20.97
C VAL A 104 -8.67 -16.12 22.18
N ALA A 105 -7.39 -16.24 22.50
CA ALA A 105 -6.81 -15.53 23.63
C ALA A 105 -7.07 -14.01 23.49
N PRO A 106 -7.45 -13.32 24.58
CA PRO A 106 -7.70 -11.89 24.53
C PRO A 106 -6.44 -11.17 24.04
N ALA A 107 -6.59 -10.40 22.96
CA ALA A 107 -5.51 -9.60 22.42
C ALA A 107 -5.08 -8.58 23.48
N ARG A 108 -3.79 -8.58 23.85
CA ARG A 108 -3.23 -7.56 24.72
C ARG A 108 -2.90 -6.34 23.87
N GLU A 109 -3.62 -5.25 24.08
CA GLU A 109 -3.44 -4.01 23.35
C GLU A 109 -2.60 -3.03 24.18
N ASN A 110 -1.46 -2.59 23.65
CA ASN A 110 -0.55 -1.66 24.32
C ASN A 110 -0.39 -0.36 23.53
N VAL A 111 -1.51 0.30 23.21
CA VAL A 111 -1.52 1.50 22.34
C VAL A 111 -0.61 2.60 22.88
N ALA A 112 -0.70 2.91 24.18
CA ALA A 112 0.11 3.97 24.78
C ALA A 112 1.62 3.69 24.65
N LEU A 113 2.03 2.44 24.88
CA LEU A 113 3.42 2.01 24.71
C LEU A 113 3.84 2.10 23.24
N ALA A 114 2.97 1.69 22.30
CA ALA A 114 3.25 1.76 20.87
C ALA A 114 3.39 3.20 20.37
N LEU A 115 2.61 4.14 20.90
CA LEU A 115 2.75 5.56 20.59
C LEU A 115 4.08 6.11 21.13
N LEU A 116 4.43 5.79 22.37
CA LEU A 116 5.70 6.22 22.98
C LEU A 116 6.90 5.66 22.20
N VAL A 117 6.90 4.35 21.93
CA VAL A 117 7.93 3.70 21.13
C VAL A 117 7.94 4.25 19.71
N GLY A 118 6.79 4.57 19.14
CA GLY A 118 6.66 5.20 17.83
C GLY A 118 7.34 6.56 17.76
N VAL A 119 7.14 7.42 18.78
CA VAL A 119 7.83 8.71 18.86
C VAL A 119 9.34 8.52 18.96
N VAL A 120 9.80 7.64 19.86
CA VAL A 120 11.24 7.39 20.03
C VAL A 120 11.86 6.82 18.74
N THR A 121 11.19 5.86 18.12
CA THR A 121 11.64 5.24 16.86
C THR A 121 11.69 6.28 15.74
N THR A 122 10.68 7.15 15.64
CA THR A 122 10.64 8.26 14.68
C THR A 122 11.87 9.14 14.80
N LEU A 123 12.19 9.58 16.01
CA LEU A 123 13.35 10.46 16.26
C LEU A 123 14.67 9.77 15.95
N VAL A 124 14.84 8.52 16.38
CA VAL A 124 16.06 7.74 16.12
C VAL A 124 16.25 7.49 14.63
N VAL A 125 15.21 7.03 13.93
CA VAL A 125 15.28 6.74 12.50
C VAL A 125 15.47 8.02 11.68
N ALA A 126 14.83 9.13 12.07
CA ALA A 126 15.06 10.44 11.45
C ALA A 126 16.51 10.90 11.59
N ALA A 127 17.09 10.79 12.79
CA ALA A 127 18.49 11.15 13.03
C ALA A 127 19.46 10.30 12.19
N ILE A 128 19.22 8.98 12.14
CA ILE A 128 20.00 8.05 11.30
C ILE A 128 19.86 8.43 9.83
N TYR A 129 18.64 8.66 9.35
CA TYR A 129 18.39 9.03 7.96
C TYR A 129 19.09 10.34 7.59
N GLY A 130 18.97 11.39 8.41
CA GLY A 130 19.68 12.65 8.20
C GLY A 130 21.20 12.51 8.22
N GLY A 131 21.72 11.67 9.12
CA GLY A 131 23.15 11.32 9.16
C GLY A 131 23.62 10.62 7.89
N ILE A 132 22.82 9.68 7.34
CA ILE A 132 23.12 9.01 6.06
C ILE A 132 23.09 10.02 4.91
N LEU A 133 22.10 10.89 4.84
CA LEU A 133 22.03 11.95 3.82
C LEU A 133 23.29 12.82 3.86
N ARG A 134 23.75 13.19 5.06
CA ARG A 134 24.99 13.94 5.22
C ARG A 134 26.21 13.14 4.78
N ALA A 135 26.35 11.89 5.22
CA ALA A 135 27.50 11.05 4.91
C ALA A 135 27.65 10.77 3.41
N MET A 136 26.52 10.74 2.68
CA MET A 136 26.49 10.54 1.24
C MET A 136 26.66 11.84 0.45
N SER A 137 26.51 13.02 1.07
CA SER A 137 26.65 14.31 0.38
C SER A 137 28.11 14.56 -0.02
N LYS A 138 28.32 15.05 -1.25
CA LYS A 138 29.64 15.48 -1.71
C LYS A 138 30.05 16.79 -1.03
N ASN A 139 31.36 17.04 -0.97
CA ASN A 139 31.93 18.25 -0.35
C ASN A 139 31.54 19.56 -1.06
N ASP A 140 30.96 19.48 -2.26
CA ASP A 140 30.43 20.59 -3.05
C ASP A 140 28.94 20.90 -2.75
N GLY A 141 28.31 20.16 -1.84
CA GLY A 141 26.89 20.32 -1.50
C GLY A 141 25.94 19.60 -2.47
N THR A 142 26.45 18.86 -3.45
CA THR A 142 25.60 18.13 -4.42
C THR A 142 25.01 16.86 -3.80
N PHE A 143 23.72 16.64 -4.05
CA PHE A 143 22.94 15.55 -3.47
C PHE A 143 23.01 14.28 -4.33
N TYR A 144 23.23 13.12 -3.71
CA TYR A 144 22.84 11.84 -4.34
C TYR A 144 21.35 11.61 -4.09
N GLU A 145 20.60 11.30 -5.14
CA GLU A 145 19.15 11.07 -5.06
C GLU A 145 18.82 9.71 -4.42
N PHE A 146 19.08 9.55 -3.12
CA PHE A 146 18.80 8.31 -2.41
C PHE A 146 17.37 8.25 -1.86
N ARG A 147 16.39 8.61 -2.71
CA ARG A 147 14.98 8.77 -2.30
C ARG A 147 14.30 7.46 -1.90
N LEU A 148 14.85 6.30 -2.29
CA LEU A 148 14.44 4.96 -1.86
C LEU A 148 14.55 4.75 -0.34
N LEU A 149 15.45 5.46 0.35
CA LEU A 149 15.60 5.33 1.81
C LEU A 149 14.32 5.71 2.56
N ALA A 150 13.50 6.61 2.02
CA ALA A 150 12.25 7.02 2.64
C ALA A 150 11.29 5.85 2.84
N ILE A 151 11.22 4.93 1.87
CA ILE A 151 10.36 3.74 1.96
C ILE A 151 10.89 2.80 3.05
N ALA A 152 12.21 2.61 3.13
CA ALA A 152 12.83 1.78 4.16
C ALA A 152 12.62 2.37 5.57
N VAL A 153 12.72 3.70 5.71
CA VAL A 153 12.43 4.43 6.94
C VAL A 153 10.98 4.21 7.36
N GLY A 154 10.02 4.43 6.46
CA GLY A 154 8.61 4.21 6.75
C GLY A 154 8.32 2.76 7.13
N ALA A 155 8.92 1.81 6.42
CA ALA A 155 8.79 0.38 6.70
C ALA A 155 9.32 -0.01 8.09
N LEU A 156 10.50 0.50 8.47
CA LEU A 156 11.10 0.23 9.78
C LEU A 156 10.23 0.76 10.91
N VAL A 157 9.75 2.00 10.79
CA VAL A 157 8.81 2.60 11.77
C VAL A 157 7.52 1.80 11.85
N GLY A 158 6.97 1.39 10.70
CA GLY A 158 5.84 0.48 10.55
C GLY A 158 5.98 -0.80 11.37
N LEU A 159 7.07 -1.51 11.13
CA LEU A 159 7.38 -2.78 11.75
C LEU A 159 7.47 -2.64 13.28
N VAL A 160 8.21 -1.65 13.78
CA VAL A 160 8.42 -1.45 15.22
C VAL A 160 7.11 -1.09 15.91
N VAL A 161 6.35 -0.13 15.37
CA VAL A 161 5.09 0.34 15.96
C VAL A 161 4.03 -0.75 15.92
N GLY A 162 3.89 -1.48 14.81
CA GLY A 162 2.95 -2.59 14.68
C GLY A 162 3.21 -3.70 15.68
N LYS A 163 4.47 -4.12 15.81
CA LYS A 163 4.87 -5.19 16.74
C LYS A 163 4.55 -4.87 18.20
N ILE A 164 4.63 -3.60 18.60
CA ILE A 164 4.36 -3.18 19.98
C ILE A 164 2.88 -2.86 20.21
N GLY A 165 2.19 -2.31 19.20
CA GLY A 165 0.80 -1.86 19.31
C GLY A 165 -0.25 -2.95 19.20
N GLY A 166 0.09 -4.09 18.59
CA GLY A 166 -0.85 -5.20 18.42
C GLY A 166 -2.03 -4.85 17.50
N ARG A 167 -3.17 -5.50 17.71
CA ARG A 167 -4.33 -5.50 16.80
C ARG A 167 -5.18 -4.23 16.83
N ASN A 168 -4.77 -3.21 17.58
CA ASN A 168 -5.57 -2.00 17.73
C ASN A 168 -5.59 -1.17 16.42
N PRO A 169 -6.78 -0.75 15.93
CA PRO A 169 -6.92 -0.06 14.64
C PRO A 169 -6.26 1.33 14.60
N VAL A 170 -5.95 1.93 15.76
CA VAL A 170 -5.23 3.21 15.85
C VAL A 170 -3.75 3.04 15.44
N VAL A 171 -3.17 1.87 15.68
CA VAL A 171 -1.72 1.62 15.52
C VAL A 171 -1.25 1.81 14.07
N PRO A 172 -1.93 1.27 13.04
CA PRO A 172 -1.55 1.52 11.65
C PRO A 172 -1.63 2.99 11.25
N VAL A 173 -2.67 3.70 11.71
CA VAL A 173 -2.86 5.13 11.41
C VAL A 173 -1.78 5.97 12.10
N ALA A 174 -1.49 5.70 13.36
CA ALA A 174 -0.40 6.36 14.08
C ALA A 174 0.95 6.10 13.41
N SER A 175 1.19 4.86 12.96
CA SER A 175 2.42 4.50 12.27
C SER A 175 2.60 5.23 10.93
N LEU A 176 1.52 5.46 10.19
CA LEU A 176 1.53 6.29 8.99
C LEU A 176 2.06 7.70 9.30
N VAL A 177 1.52 8.32 10.36
CA VAL A 177 1.93 9.67 10.78
C VAL A 177 3.39 9.68 11.22
N PHE A 178 3.81 8.69 12.00
CA PHE A 178 5.20 8.53 12.43
C PHE A 178 6.16 8.30 11.26
N ALA A 179 5.79 7.51 10.26
CA ALA A 179 6.59 7.29 9.07
C ALA A 179 6.81 8.59 8.28
N LEU A 180 5.75 9.37 8.06
CA LEU A 180 5.84 10.68 7.41
C LEU A 180 6.72 11.64 8.23
N ALA A 181 6.49 11.71 9.53
CA ALA A 181 7.29 12.55 10.42
C ALA A 181 8.77 12.14 10.40
N ALA A 182 9.08 10.84 10.41
CA ALA A 182 10.46 10.35 10.39
C ALA A 182 11.21 10.78 9.12
N VAL A 183 10.55 10.67 7.97
CA VAL A 183 11.14 11.08 6.68
C VAL A 183 11.36 12.59 6.65
N VAL A 184 10.33 13.39 6.95
CA VAL A 184 10.42 14.87 6.91
C VAL A 184 11.45 15.37 7.91
N LEU A 185 11.44 14.89 9.16
CA LEU A 185 12.41 15.28 10.16
C LEU A 185 13.83 14.84 9.79
N GLY A 186 13.99 13.66 9.18
CA GLY A 186 15.30 13.19 8.74
C GLY A 186 15.87 14.00 7.57
N GLU A 187 15.04 14.40 6.60
CA GLU A 187 15.45 15.31 5.52
C GLU A 187 15.84 16.69 6.07
N LEU A 188 15.06 17.26 6.99
CA LEU A 188 15.38 18.56 7.61
C LEU A 188 16.68 18.49 8.43
N PHE A 189 16.83 17.46 9.25
CA PHE A 189 18.04 17.25 10.05
C PHE A 189 19.27 17.01 9.16
N GLY A 190 19.14 16.19 8.12
CA GLY A 190 20.19 15.96 7.12
C GLY A 190 20.56 17.24 6.36
N GLY A 191 19.57 18.04 5.96
CA GLY A 191 19.78 19.35 5.36
C GLY A 191 20.58 20.29 6.28
N ALA A 192 20.22 20.35 7.56
CA ALA A 192 20.96 21.15 8.55
C ALA A 192 22.40 20.66 8.74
N LEU A 193 22.64 19.34 8.78
CA LEU A 193 23.99 18.78 8.82
C LEU A 193 24.81 19.13 7.58
N ILE A 194 24.20 19.06 6.40
CA ILE A 194 24.86 19.39 5.13
C ILE A 194 25.22 20.87 5.09
N ILE A 195 24.29 21.76 5.41
CA ILE A 195 24.50 23.21 5.45
C ILE A 195 25.58 23.57 6.47
N SER A 196 25.50 23.05 7.69
CA SER A 196 26.49 23.31 8.75
C SER A 196 27.90 22.95 8.29
N HIS A 197 28.08 21.76 7.73
CA HIS A 197 29.38 21.34 7.25
C HIS A 197 29.85 22.16 6.03
N TYR A 198 28.96 22.45 5.09
CA TYR A 198 29.29 23.27 3.92
C TYR A 198 29.77 24.66 4.31
N LEU A 199 29.11 25.30 5.28
CA LEU A 199 29.54 26.60 5.78
C LEU A 199 30.92 26.50 6.44
N SER A 200 31.14 25.50 7.30
CA SER A 200 32.43 25.31 7.97
C SER A 200 33.57 25.08 6.99
N THR A 201 33.35 24.40 5.86
CA THR A 201 34.38 24.23 4.82
C THR A 201 34.67 25.51 4.04
N HIS A 202 33.79 26.51 4.06
CA HIS A 202 33.93 27.80 3.36
C HIS A 202 34.26 28.97 4.31
N GLY A 203 34.67 28.69 5.55
CA GLY A 203 35.13 29.69 6.51
C GLY A 203 34.03 30.41 7.30
N ALA A 204 32.79 29.90 7.26
CA ALA A 204 31.68 30.39 8.08
C ALA A 204 31.22 29.28 9.03
N ASP A 205 31.26 29.49 10.35
CA ASP A 205 30.80 28.46 11.29
C ASP A 205 29.36 28.71 11.73
N MET A 206 28.48 27.76 11.40
CA MET A 206 27.11 27.73 11.91
C MET A 206 26.79 26.33 12.41
N SER A 207 26.45 26.22 13.70
CA SER A 207 26.10 24.93 14.29
C SER A 207 24.75 24.43 13.76
N VAL A 208 24.59 23.11 13.69
CA VAL A 208 23.31 22.44 13.36
C VAL A 208 22.17 22.92 14.24
N SER A 209 22.43 23.14 15.54
CA SER A 209 21.43 23.68 16.47
C SER A 209 20.97 25.09 16.09
N THR A 210 21.90 25.96 15.67
CA THR A 210 21.57 27.31 15.20
C THR A 210 20.71 27.25 13.95
N ILE A 211 21.06 26.37 13.00
CA ILE A 211 20.26 26.19 11.78
C ILE A 211 18.84 25.72 12.10
N ILE A 212 18.70 24.72 12.99
CA ILE A 212 17.40 24.14 13.33
C ILE A 212 16.53 25.09 14.16
N PHE A 213 17.09 25.82 15.11
CA PHE A 213 16.30 26.61 16.06
C PHE A 213 16.19 28.08 15.70
N GLN A 214 17.16 28.65 14.98
CA GLN A 214 17.17 30.07 14.62
C GLN A 214 16.89 30.30 13.13
N HIS A 215 17.27 29.36 12.27
CA HIS A 215 17.05 29.42 10.82
C HIS A 215 16.08 28.35 10.30
N PHE A 216 15.17 27.86 11.15
CA PHE A 216 14.19 26.85 10.76
C PHE A 216 13.38 27.27 9.54
N GLY A 217 13.01 28.55 9.45
CA GLY A 217 12.23 29.09 8.33
C GLY A 217 12.97 28.98 7.00
N ASP A 218 14.28 29.21 6.98
CA ASP A 218 15.13 29.09 5.79
C ASP A 218 15.29 27.62 5.42
N LEU A 219 15.55 26.76 6.41
CA LEU A 219 15.66 25.31 6.24
C LEU A 219 14.35 24.71 5.68
N TRP A 220 13.21 25.11 6.24
CA TRP A 220 11.89 24.70 5.77
C TRP A 220 11.58 25.22 4.37
N SER A 221 11.97 26.46 4.06
CA SER A 221 11.80 27.04 2.73
C SER A 221 12.66 26.32 1.69
N ALA A 222 13.91 26.00 2.01
CA ALA A 222 14.79 25.20 1.16
C ALA A 222 14.21 23.80 0.92
N TRP A 223 13.73 23.13 1.97
CA TRP A 223 13.08 21.83 1.85
C TRP A 223 11.83 21.86 0.94
N LYS A 224 10.98 22.89 1.09
CA LYS A 224 9.82 23.11 0.20
C LYS A 224 10.22 23.47 -1.23
N SER A 225 11.31 24.20 -1.42
CA SER A 225 11.78 24.59 -2.75
C SER A 225 12.20 23.39 -3.59
N ASP A 226 12.69 22.33 -2.94
CA ASP A 226 13.06 21.07 -3.58
C ASP A 226 11.89 20.06 -3.67
N PHE A 227 10.66 20.52 -3.38
CA PHE A 227 9.49 19.66 -3.31
C PHE A 227 8.97 19.29 -4.71
N GLY A 228 9.58 18.27 -5.31
CA GLY A 228 9.17 17.70 -6.59
C GLY A 228 8.11 16.60 -6.46
N VAL A 229 7.46 16.28 -7.59
CA VAL A 229 6.48 15.19 -7.70
C VAL A 229 7.05 13.84 -7.21
N SER A 230 8.34 13.58 -7.46
CA SER A 230 9.02 12.37 -6.97
C SER A 230 9.03 12.29 -5.43
N ARG A 231 9.25 13.41 -4.72
CA ARG A 231 9.22 13.42 -3.24
C ARG A 231 7.82 13.07 -2.73
N VAL A 232 6.78 13.61 -3.35
CA VAL A 232 5.39 13.26 -3.00
C VAL A 232 5.16 11.77 -3.14
N PHE A 233 5.59 11.17 -4.26
CA PHE A 233 5.50 9.72 -4.44
C PHE A 233 6.21 8.97 -3.31
N PHE A 234 7.47 9.28 -3.00
CA PHE A 234 8.20 8.58 -1.94
C PHE A 234 7.61 8.78 -0.54
N LEU A 235 7.06 9.96 -0.24
CA LEU A 235 6.34 10.21 1.02
C LEU A 235 5.08 9.35 1.12
N VAL A 236 4.31 9.25 0.04
CA VAL A 236 3.12 8.38 -0.01
C VAL A 236 3.50 6.91 0.14
N PHE A 237 4.56 6.45 -0.52
CA PHE A 237 5.04 5.08 -0.37
C PHE A 237 5.62 4.81 1.02
N ALA A 238 6.31 5.76 1.63
CA ALA A 238 6.80 5.64 3.00
C ALA A 238 5.64 5.56 4.01
N ALA A 239 4.64 6.42 3.86
CA ALA A 239 3.40 6.40 4.64
C ALA A 239 2.66 5.07 4.49
N GLY A 240 2.48 4.62 3.24
CA GLY A 240 1.85 3.35 2.91
C GLY A 240 2.61 2.15 3.47
N ALA A 241 3.95 2.16 3.38
CA ALA A 241 4.80 1.12 3.95
C ALA A 241 4.68 1.08 5.48
N GLY A 242 4.72 2.24 6.15
CA GLY A 242 4.52 2.35 7.60
C GLY A 242 3.17 1.78 8.03
N PHE A 243 2.09 2.20 7.37
CA PHE A 243 0.75 1.68 7.62
C PHE A 243 0.64 0.17 7.40
N ALA A 244 1.08 -0.30 6.23
CA ALA A 244 0.92 -1.69 5.81
C ALA A 244 1.71 -2.65 6.72
N LEU A 245 2.95 -2.27 7.08
CA LEU A 245 3.76 -3.07 7.99
C LEU A 245 3.23 -3.02 9.41
N ALA A 246 2.76 -1.87 9.89
CA ALA A 246 2.12 -1.79 11.20
C ALA A 246 0.90 -2.70 11.30
N LYS A 247 0.04 -2.72 10.26
CA LYS A 247 -1.10 -3.63 10.19
C LYS A 247 -0.68 -5.10 10.19
N ARG A 248 0.25 -5.48 9.31
CA ARG A 248 0.71 -6.86 9.18
C ARG A 248 1.38 -7.39 10.46
N PHE A 249 2.15 -6.56 11.14
CA PHE A 249 2.89 -6.97 12.34
C PHE A 249 2.09 -6.80 13.64
N GLY A 250 1.01 -6.01 13.63
CA GLY A 250 0.06 -5.96 14.73
C GLY A 250 -0.89 -7.16 14.79
N GLU A 251 -1.02 -7.93 13.71
CA GLU A 251 -1.88 -9.12 13.61
C GLU A 251 -1.21 -10.42 14.10
N ASN A 252 0.11 -10.42 14.35
CA ASN A 252 0.90 -11.59 14.74
C ASN A 252 1.13 -11.72 16.25
#